data_AF-A0AAF0PP13-F1
#
_entry.id   AF-A0AAF0PP13-F1
#
_cell.length_a   1.000
_cell.length_b   1.000
_cell.length_c   1.000
_cell.angle_alpha   90.00
_cell.angle_beta   90.00
_cell.angle_gamma   90.00
#
_symmetry.space_group_name_H-M   'P 1'
#
loop_
_entity.id
_entity.type
_entity.pdbx_description
1 polymer ?
#
loop_
_entity_poly.entity_id
_entity_poly.type
_entity_poly.pdbx_seq_one_letter_code
_entity_poly.pdbx_strand_id
1 'polypeptide(L)'
;MQNGMVRAYSSIQLKVHEKNYTTYDLEFVVVEFFLKIWRHYIYVVHVVVFTNHNSLQYVFSPNELNIRQRRWLELLKDNNISILVTPRIPKRVNNTFEKL
;
A
#
# COMPACT_ATOMS: atom_id res chain seq x y z
N MET A 1 6.21 -9.65 4.31
CA MET A 1 7.11 -10.82 4.41
C MET A 1 7.28 -11.14 5.88
N GLN A 2 7.04 -12.38 6.30
CA GLN A 2 7.30 -12.80 7.67
C GLN A 2 8.41 -13.86 7.61
N ASN A 3 9.50 -13.64 8.33
CA ASN A 3 10.70 -14.49 8.30
C ASN A 3 11.29 -14.69 6.89
N GLY A 4 11.23 -13.64 6.05
CA GLY A 4 11.76 -13.69 4.67
C GLY A 4 10.90 -14.47 3.67
N MET A 5 9.72 -14.96 4.07
CA MET A 5 8.76 -15.65 3.19
C MET A 5 7.60 -14.74 2.79
N VAL A 6 7.15 -14.87 1.54
CA VAL A 6 5.93 -14.22 1.04
C VAL A 6 4.74 -15.10 1.43
N ARG A 7 3.76 -14.52 2.15
CA ARG A 7 2.58 -15.26 2.62
C ARG A 7 1.49 -15.35 1.56
N ALA A 8 1.20 -14.25 0.87
CA ALA A 8 0.35 -14.27 -0.31
C ALA A 8 0.62 -13.04 -1.17
N TYR A 9 0.15 -13.12 -2.42
CA TYR A 9 0.11 -12.01 -3.37
C TYR A 9 -1.34 -11.60 -3.58
N SER A 10 -1.58 -10.31 -3.78
CA SER A 10 -2.88 -9.77 -4.13
C SER A 10 -2.72 -8.74 -5.23
N SER A 11 -3.54 -8.82 -6.26
CA SER A 11 -3.61 -7.85 -7.35
C SER A 11 -5.03 -7.29 -7.48
N ILE A 12 -5.14 -6.08 -8.03
CA ILE A 12 -6.40 -5.37 -8.22
C ILE A 12 -6.49 -4.96 -9.68
N GLN A 13 -7.67 -5.09 -10.27
CA GLN A 13 -7.99 -4.44 -11.52
C GLN A 13 -8.70 -3.12 -11.24
N LEU A 14 -8.18 -2.03 -11.80
CA LEU A 14 -8.79 -0.71 -11.66
C LEU A 14 -10.12 -0.64 -12.41
N LYS A 15 -11.15 -0.12 -11.73
CA LYS A 15 -12.44 0.13 -12.35
C LYS A 15 -12.34 1.30 -13.33
N VAL A 16 -13.27 1.38 -14.29
CA VAL A 16 -13.27 2.40 -15.35
C VAL A 16 -13.20 3.84 -14.80
N HIS A 17 -13.85 4.11 -13.67
CA HIS A 17 -13.82 5.44 -13.03
C HIS A 17 -12.55 5.70 -12.21
N GLU A 18 -11.85 4.65 -11.77
CA GLU A 18 -10.57 4.75 -11.05
C GLU A 18 -9.42 5.02 -12.03
N LYS A 19 -9.57 4.66 -13.31
CA LYS A 19 -8.58 4.97 -14.37
C LYS A 19 -8.33 6.47 -14.56
N ASN A 20 -9.29 7.32 -14.19
CA ASN A 20 -9.16 8.77 -14.26
C ASN A 20 -8.49 9.38 -13.03
N TYR A 21 -8.09 8.56 -12.05
CA TYR A 21 -7.42 9.05 -10.85
C TYR A 21 -5.97 9.43 -11.15
N THR A 22 -5.46 10.36 -10.35
CA THR A 22 -4.04 10.70 -10.39
C THR A 22 -3.22 9.48 -9.96
N THR A 23 -1.97 9.39 -10.40
CA THR A 23 -1.06 8.32 -9.98
C THR A 23 -0.94 8.22 -8.46
N TYR A 24 -0.99 9.36 -7.77
CA TYR A 24 -0.99 9.41 -6.32
C TYR A 24 -2.23 8.77 -5.69
N ASP A 25 -3.42 9.11 -6.19
CA ASP A 25 -4.67 8.54 -5.70
C ASP A 25 -4.77 7.03 -6.00
N LEU A 26 -4.23 6.58 -7.14
CA LEU A 26 -4.18 5.17 -7.51
C LEU A 26 -3.30 4.36 -6.54
N GLU A 27 -2.10 4.85 -6.24
CA GLU A 27 -1.22 4.23 -5.25
C GLU A 27 -1.88 4.15 -3.88
N PHE A 28 -2.64 5.17 -3.52
CA PHE A 28 -3.42 5.18 -2.29
C PHE A 28 -4.49 4.08 -2.28
N VAL A 29 -5.27 3.94 -3.36
CA VAL A 29 -6.29 2.88 -3.49
C VAL A 29 -5.69 1.50 -3.32
N VAL A 30 -4.49 1.26 -3.86
CA VAL A 30 -3.79 -0.02 -3.73
C VAL A 30 -3.46 -0.31 -2.26
N VAL A 31 -2.95 0.68 -1.52
CA VAL A 31 -2.66 0.53 -0.08
C VAL A 31 -3.95 0.28 0.70
N GLU A 32 -5.00 1.06 0.46
CA GLU A 32 -6.29 0.89 1.15
C GLU A 32 -6.87 -0.53 0.93
N PHE A 33 -6.83 -1.02 -0.31
CA PHE A 33 -7.32 -2.34 -0.66
C PHE A 33 -6.51 -3.45 0.03
N PHE A 34 -5.19 -3.33 0.03
CA PHE A 34 -4.33 -4.28 0.74
C PHE A 34 -4.70 -4.30 2.23
N LEU A 35 -4.86 -3.15 2.86
CA LEU A 35 -5.24 -3.07 4.28
C LEU A 35 -6.62 -3.65 4.56
N LYS A 36 -7.58 -3.49 3.65
CA LYS A 36 -8.91 -4.12 3.76
C LYS A 36 -8.83 -5.64 3.71
N ILE A 37 -8.09 -6.20 2.75
CA ILE A 37 -7.91 -7.66 2.65
C ILE A 37 -7.22 -8.20 3.89
N TRP A 38 -6.13 -7.54 4.30
CA TRP A 38 -5.25 -8.02 5.35
C TRP A 38 -5.66 -7.56 6.75
N ARG A 39 -6.80 -6.88 6.92
CA ARG A 39 -7.25 -6.29 8.20
C ARG A 39 -7.22 -7.29 9.36
N HIS A 40 -7.62 -8.53 9.07
CA HIS A 40 -7.63 -9.62 10.05
C HIS A 40 -6.21 -10.08 10.48
N TYR A 41 -5.20 -9.87 9.65
CA TYR A 41 -3.79 -10.12 9.99
C TYR A 41 -3.11 -8.89 10.61
N ILE A 42 -3.49 -7.68 10.20
CA ILE A 42 -2.84 -6.42 10.60
C ILE A 42 -3.18 -6.03 12.05
N TYR A 43 -4.37 -6.38 12.54
CA TYR A 43 -4.81 -5.96 13.88
C TYR A 43 -3.89 -6.45 15.02
N VAL A 44 -3.26 -7.62 14.83
CA VAL A 44 -2.44 -8.27 15.87
C VAL A 44 -0.94 -8.00 15.68
N VAL A 45 -0.50 -7.54 14.50
CA VAL A 45 0.91 -7.54 14.11
C VAL A 45 1.30 -6.19 13.49
N HIS A 46 2.46 -5.66 13.90
CA HIS A 46 3.05 -4.49 13.24
C HIS A 46 3.39 -4.80 11.77
N VAL A 47 2.84 -4.03 10.83
CA VAL A 47 3.06 -4.23 9.40
C VAL A 47 3.95 -3.14 8.83
N VAL A 48 5.01 -3.56 8.16
CA VAL A 48 5.89 -2.67 7.39
C VAL A 48 5.48 -2.74 5.92
N VAL A 49 5.02 -1.63 5.37
CA VAL A 49 4.70 -1.47 3.96
C VAL A 49 5.93 -0.95 3.25
N PHE A 50 6.42 -1.71 2.26
CA PHE A 50 7.52 -1.29 1.40
C PHE A 50 6.95 -0.71 0.10
N THR A 51 7.31 0.53 -0.20
CA THR A 51 6.86 1.22 -1.40
C THR A 51 8.07 1.81 -2.13
N ASN A 52 8.01 1.81 -3.45
CA ASN A 52 8.98 2.48 -4.33
C ASN A 52 8.57 3.92 -4.67
N HIS A 53 7.44 4.39 -4.14
CA HIS A 53 6.85 5.68 -4.43
C HIS A 53 6.98 6.62 -3.22
N ASN A 54 7.71 7.72 -3.41
CA ASN A 54 7.97 8.76 -2.38
C ASN A 54 6.69 9.47 -1.93
N SER A 55 5.66 9.48 -2.78
CA SER A 55 4.35 10.06 -2.51
C SER A 55 3.68 9.47 -1.26
N LEU A 56 3.86 8.16 -1.03
CA LEU A 56 3.31 7.45 0.13
C LEU A 56 4.01 7.81 1.45
N GLN A 57 5.18 8.44 1.40
CA GLN A 57 5.86 8.97 2.59
C GLN A 57 5.05 10.09 3.25
N TYR A 58 4.32 10.87 2.45
CA TYR A 58 3.53 12.01 2.91
C TYR A 58 2.11 11.65 3.33
N VAL A 59 1.72 10.37 3.27
CA VAL A 59 0.36 9.92 3.64
C VAL A 59 0.05 10.22 5.10
N PHE A 60 1.05 10.19 5.99
CA PHE A 60 0.86 10.53 7.41
C PHE A 60 0.98 12.03 7.70
N SER A 61 1.36 12.84 6.71
CA SER A 61 1.50 14.28 6.87
C SER A 61 0.15 14.97 6.66
N PRO A 62 -0.34 15.76 7.64
CA PRO A 62 -1.69 16.34 7.59
C PRO A 62 -1.87 17.50 6.59
N ASN A 63 -0.80 17.99 5.96
CA ASN A 63 -0.79 19.34 5.40
C ASN A 63 -1.56 19.52 4.07
N GLU A 64 -1.77 18.48 3.24
CA GLU A 64 -2.43 18.65 1.92
C GLU A 64 -3.27 17.44 1.47
N LEU A 65 -3.93 16.74 2.41
CA LEU A 65 -4.71 15.56 2.04
C LEU A 65 -6.12 15.93 1.58
N ASN A 66 -6.49 15.38 0.42
CA ASN A 66 -7.82 15.49 -0.15
C ASN A 66 -8.86 14.80 0.77
N ILE A 67 -10.14 15.20 0.74
CA ILE A 67 -11.17 14.70 1.68
C ILE A 67 -11.27 13.16 1.63
N ARG A 68 -11.09 12.56 0.45
CA ARG A 68 -11.05 11.10 0.27
C ARG A 68 -9.87 10.46 1.00
N GLN A 69 -8.68 11.04 0.86
CA GLN A 69 -7.46 10.56 1.49
C GLN A 69 -7.54 10.67 3.01
N ARG A 70 -8.19 11.71 3.56
CA ARG A 70 -8.44 11.82 5.01
C ARG A 70 -9.28 10.67 5.56
N ARG A 71 -10.37 10.29 4.89
CA ARG A 71 -11.21 9.14 5.32
C ARG A 71 -10.42 7.84 5.35
N TRP A 72 -9.52 7.66 4.40
CA TRP A 72 -8.67 6.48 4.36
C TRP A 72 -7.53 6.53 5.38
N LEU A 73 -7.05 7.73 5.70
CA LEU A 73 -6.08 7.95 6.77
C LEU A 73 -6.63 7.58 8.15
N GLU A 74 -7.92 7.81 8.40
CA GLU A 74 -8.59 7.35 9.63
C GLU A 74 -8.50 5.83 9.75
N LEU A 75 -8.74 5.09 8.66
CA LEU A 75 -8.59 3.63 8.63
C LEU A 75 -7.14 3.17 8.84
N LEU A 76 -6.17 3.98 8.41
CA LEU A 76 -4.74 3.72 8.59
C LEU A 76 -4.29 3.97 10.03
N LYS A 77 -4.77 5.05 10.67
CA LYS A 77 -4.39 5.44 12.04
C LYS A 77 -4.72 4.37 13.09
N ASP A 78 -5.80 3.63 12.88
CA ASP A 78 -6.21 2.56 13.80
C ASP A 78 -5.28 1.33 13.73
N ASN A 79 -4.41 1.26 12.72
CA ASN A 79 -3.54 0.13 12.48
C ASN A 79 -2.08 0.45 12.77
N ASN A 80 -1.37 -0.51 13.36
CA ASN A 80 0.05 -0.45 13.68
C ASN A 80 0.93 -0.60 12.42
N ILE A 81 0.93 0.40 11.53
CA ILE A 81 1.59 0.36 10.23
C ILE A 81 2.77 1.33 10.17
N SER A 82 3.90 0.88 9.60
CA SER A 82 5.02 1.74 9.23
C SER A 82 5.29 1.67 7.72
N ILE A 83 5.48 2.82 7.08
CA ILE A 83 5.80 2.93 5.65
C ILE A 83 7.30 3.15 5.51
N LEU A 84 7.98 2.26 4.77
CA LEU A 84 9.37 2.41 4.41
C LEU A 84 9.49 2.57 2.90
N VAL A 85 9.92 3.76 2.48
CA VAL A 85 10.27 4.01 1.08
C VAL A 85 11.61 3.34 0.80
N THR A 86 11.61 2.35 -0.10
CA THR A 86 12.83 1.65 -0.49
C THR A 86 13.10 1.94 -1.96
N PRO A 87 14.25 2.54 -2.33
CA PRO A 87 14.55 2.87 -3.72
C PRO A 87 14.84 1.64 -4.60
N ARG A 88 14.85 0.43 -4.03
CA ARG A 88 15.29 -0.79 -4.69
C ARG A 88 14.34 -1.94 -4.37
N ILE A 89 13.74 -2.53 -5.40
CA ILE A 89 12.98 -3.78 -5.30
C ILE A 89 13.89 -4.84 -4.67
N PRO A 90 13.49 -5.54 -3.59
CA PRO A 90 14.27 -6.65 -3.08
C PRO A 90 14.35 -7.71 -4.18
N LYS A 91 15.58 -7.96 -4.68
CA LYS A 91 15.92 -8.82 -5.84
C LYS A 91 15.34 -10.25 -5.79
N ARG A 92 14.66 -10.65 -4.73
CA ARG A 92 14.07 -11.99 -4.57
C ARG A 92 12.75 -12.22 -5.30
N VAL A 93 12.03 -11.18 -5.74
CA VAL A 93 10.68 -11.33 -6.33
C VAL A 93 10.67 -11.30 -7.87
N ASN A 94 11.76 -10.89 -8.52
CA ASN A 94 11.77 -10.56 -9.96
C ASN A 94 11.69 -11.76 -10.92
N ASN A 95 11.79 -13.01 -10.45
CA ASN A 95 11.93 -14.13 -11.38
C ASN A 95 10.61 -14.69 -11.94
N THR A 96 9.45 -14.08 -11.70
CA THR A 96 8.15 -14.66 -12.15
C THR A 96 7.13 -13.71 -12.77
N PHE A 97 7.29 -12.39 -12.66
CA PHE A 97 6.27 -11.42 -13.13
C PHE A 97 6.62 -10.68 -14.44
N GLU A 98 7.83 -10.81 -14.98
CA GLU A 98 8.23 -10.14 -16.23
C GLU A 98 7.84 -10.91 -17.53
N LYS A 99 7.02 -11.96 -17.43
CA LYS A 99 6.68 -12.85 -18.56
C LYS A 99 5.18 -12.92 -18.94
N LEU A 100 4.36 -11.99 -18.46
CA LEU A 100 2.97 -11.80 -18.91
C LEU A 100 2.77 -10.37 -19.41
#